data_AF-A0A074VCT5-F1
#
_entry.id   AF-A0A074VCT5-F1
#
_cell.length_a   1.000
_cell.length_b   1.000
_cell.length_c   1.000
_cell.angle_alpha   90.00
_cell.angle_beta   90.00
_cell.angle_gamma   90.00
#
_symmetry.space_group_name_H-M   'P 1'
#
loop_
_entity.id
_entity.type
_entity.pdbx_description
1 polymer ?
#
loop_
_entity_poly.entity_id
_entity_poly.type
_entity_poly.pdbx_seq_one_letter_code
_entity_poly.pdbx_strand_id
1 'polypeptide(L)'
;MSLVVKKVLLVDDSIVRGTTSREIVDMVREAGAIKVYFASAAPAVLFPNVYGIDMPTREELISYRRNAEQVATEIGADGVVFQDLDDLKEVVLKLNPQIEGFDSSCFDGRYITGDVDEAYLQHLSENKNALATSFVVPSLIEHSVSVQEDEDEEE
;
A
#
# COMPACT_ATOMS: atom_id res chain seq x y z
N MET A 1 20.01 9.19 -13.10
CA MET A 1 20.84 7.96 -13.29
C MET A 1 20.25 7.18 -14.43
N SER A 2 21.02 6.79 -15.46
CA SER A 2 20.49 6.00 -16.58
C SER A 2 20.37 4.52 -16.21
N LEU A 3 19.21 3.91 -16.44
CA LEU A 3 18.95 2.47 -16.27
C LEU A 3 18.91 1.73 -17.61
N VAL A 4 19.27 2.42 -18.70
CA VAL A 4 19.32 1.86 -20.05
C VAL A 4 20.12 0.56 -20.06
N VAL A 5 19.47 -0.50 -20.54
CA VAL A 5 20.03 -1.87 -20.68
C VAL A 5 20.23 -2.61 -19.34
N LYS A 6 19.71 -2.11 -18.21
CA LYS A 6 19.85 -2.79 -16.91
C LYS A 6 18.64 -3.66 -16.57
N LYS A 7 18.89 -4.72 -15.81
CA LYS A 7 17.88 -5.45 -15.05
C LYS A 7 17.95 -4.93 -13.62
N VAL A 8 16.82 -4.47 -13.09
CA VAL A 8 16.75 -3.76 -11.81
C VAL A 8 15.94 -4.60 -10.84
N LEU A 9 16.44 -4.75 -9.61
CA LEU A 9 15.69 -5.26 -8.47
C LEU A 9 15.40 -4.09 -7.55
N LEU A 10 14.12 -3.75 -7.42
CA LEU A 10 13.61 -2.83 -6.42
C LEU A 10 13.38 -3.59 -5.12
N VAL A 11 13.72 -2.97 -3.99
CA VAL A 11 13.45 -3.51 -2.66
C VAL A 11 12.70 -2.45 -1.89
N ASP A 12 11.54 -2.83 -1.36
CA ASP A 12 10.72 -1.96 -0.51
C ASP A 12 10.33 -2.70 0.78
N ASP A 13 9.82 -1.97 1.76
CA ASP A 13 9.43 -2.57 3.04
C ASP A 13 8.28 -3.57 2.87
N SER A 14 7.29 -3.23 2.03
CA SER A 14 6.04 -3.96 1.89
C SER A 14 5.29 -3.58 0.61
N ILE A 15 4.33 -4.42 0.21
CA ILE A 15 3.37 -4.09 -0.85
C ILE A 15 1.96 -4.24 -0.27
N VAL A 16 1.24 -3.12 -0.12
CA VAL A 16 -0.09 -3.07 0.50
C VAL A 16 -1.20 -2.92 -0.55
N ARG A 17 -1.42 -1.69 -1.07
CA ARG A 17 -2.37 -1.42 -2.18
C ARG A 17 -1.74 -1.62 -3.56
N GLY A 18 -0.41 -1.59 -3.64
CA GLY A 18 0.36 -1.75 -4.89
C GLY A 18 0.39 -0.54 -5.83
N THR A 19 -0.36 0.53 -5.56
CA THR A 19 -0.35 1.76 -6.37
C THR A 19 1.03 2.41 -6.40
N THR A 20 1.65 2.61 -5.24
CA THR A 20 3.01 3.16 -5.13
C THR A 20 4.03 2.26 -5.82
N SER A 21 3.94 0.94 -5.62
CA SER A 21 4.85 -0.01 -6.27
C SER A 21 4.72 0.04 -7.80
N ARG A 22 3.51 0.19 -8.34
CA ARG A 22 3.27 0.39 -9.78
C ARG A 22 3.94 1.67 -10.29
N GLU A 23 3.71 2.80 -9.63
CA GLU A 23 4.31 4.08 -9.99
C GLU A 23 5.86 4.00 -9.99
N ILE A 24 6.44 3.32 -9.00
CA ILE A 24 7.89 3.12 -8.94
C ILE A 24 8.38 2.24 -10.11
N VAL A 25 7.67 1.15 -10.41
CA VAL A 25 8.02 0.28 -11.55
C VAL A 25 7.95 1.06 -12.86
N ASP A 26 6.92 1.88 -13.06
CA ASP A 26 6.76 2.72 -14.25
C ASP A 26 7.92 3.71 -14.39
N MET A 27 8.26 4.44 -13.32
CA MET A 27 9.42 5.36 -13.32
C MET A 27 10.73 4.64 -13.67
N VAL A 28 10.94 3.41 -13.19
CA VAL A 28 12.14 2.63 -13.49
C VAL A 28 12.17 2.17 -14.95
N ARG A 29 11.02 1.82 -15.52
CA ARG A 29 10.91 1.49 -16.94
C ARG A 29 11.16 2.71 -17.83
N GLU A 30 10.60 3.87 -17.47
CA GLU A 30 10.83 5.13 -18.16
C GLU A 30 12.32 5.54 -18.13
N ALA A 31 13.05 5.20 -17.07
CA ALA A 31 14.49 5.39 -16.97
C ALA A 31 15.32 4.40 -17.83
N GLY A 32 14.68 3.46 -18.55
CA GLY A 32 15.27 2.59 -19.57
C GLY A 32 15.60 1.16 -19.14
N ALA A 33 15.09 0.69 -18.00
CA ALA A 33 15.33 -0.68 -17.53
C ALA A 33 14.72 -1.73 -18.48
N ILE A 34 15.47 -2.81 -18.78
CA ILE A 34 14.96 -3.94 -19.60
C ILE A 34 14.06 -4.87 -18.79
N LYS A 35 14.41 -5.08 -17.52
CA LYS A 35 13.65 -5.89 -16.58
C LYS A 35 13.55 -5.16 -15.25
N VAL A 36 12.37 -5.23 -14.64
CA VAL A 36 12.12 -4.66 -13.32
C VAL A 36 11.52 -5.74 -12.43
N TYR A 37 12.27 -6.16 -11.43
CA TYR A 37 11.83 -7.08 -10.39
C TYR A 37 11.58 -6.30 -9.10
N PHE A 38 10.70 -6.82 -8.25
CA PHE A 38 10.37 -6.21 -6.97
C PHE A 38 10.52 -7.23 -5.85
N ALA A 39 11.18 -6.85 -4.76
CA ALA A 39 11.28 -7.64 -3.54
C ALA A 39 10.63 -6.86 -2.39
N SER A 40 9.67 -7.49 -1.73
CA SER A 40 9.07 -7.00 -0.49
C SER A 40 9.82 -7.58 0.70
N ALA A 41 10.32 -6.74 1.60
CA ALA A 41 10.96 -7.17 2.85
C ALA A 41 9.96 -7.79 3.84
N ALA A 42 8.67 -7.49 3.67
CA ALA A 42 7.56 -8.14 4.36
C ALA A 42 6.95 -9.29 3.54
N PRO A 43 6.33 -10.29 4.19
CA PRO A 43 5.42 -11.21 3.55
C PRO A 43 4.25 -10.50 2.87
N ALA A 44 3.53 -11.23 2.01
CA ALA A 44 2.33 -10.72 1.39
C ALA A 44 1.30 -10.32 2.46
N VAL A 45 0.83 -9.07 2.42
CA VAL A 45 -0.23 -8.58 3.30
C VAL A 45 -1.57 -9.07 2.75
N LEU A 46 -2.22 -9.97 3.49
CA LEU A 46 -3.44 -10.67 3.06
C LEU A 46 -4.67 -10.28 3.88
N PHE A 47 -4.47 -9.71 5.07
CA PHE A 47 -5.53 -9.38 6.02
C PHE A 47 -5.32 -7.97 6.61
N PRO A 48 -6.41 -7.27 6.97
CA PRO A 48 -6.30 -5.97 7.61
C PRO A 48 -5.81 -6.11 9.06
N ASN A 49 -4.99 -5.16 9.51
CA ASN A 49 -4.69 -5.03 10.93
C ASN A 49 -5.87 -4.43 11.69
N VAL A 50 -6.11 -4.92 12.91
CA VAL A 50 -7.20 -4.45 13.79
C VAL A 50 -6.69 -4.02 15.17
N TYR A 51 -5.38 -3.90 15.32
CA TYR A 51 -4.69 -3.59 16.59
C TYR A 51 -4.00 -2.21 16.57
N GLY A 52 -4.46 -1.31 15.70
CA GLY A 52 -4.05 0.10 15.69
C GLY A 52 -3.13 0.52 14.54
N ILE A 53 -2.70 -0.40 13.68
CA ILE A 53 -2.05 -0.05 12.41
C ILE A 53 -3.14 0.18 11.37
N ASP A 54 -3.19 1.37 10.78
CA ASP A 54 -4.15 1.65 9.71
C ASP A 54 -3.76 0.90 8.44
N MET A 55 -4.65 0.01 7.99
CA MET A 55 -4.52 -0.77 6.76
C MET A 55 -5.77 -0.63 5.91
N PRO A 56 -5.68 -0.76 4.58
CA PRO A 56 -6.86 -0.73 3.73
C PRO A 56 -7.81 -1.91 4.02
N THR A 57 -8.98 -1.90 3.39
CA THR A 57 -9.86 -3.07 3.46
C THR A 57 -9.21 -4.27 2.79
N ARG A 58 -9.69 -5.47 3.12
CA ARG A 58 -9.12 -6.70 2.56
C ARG A 58 -9.20 -6.72 1.03
N GLU A 59 -10.28 -6.21 0.47
CA GLU A 59 -10.52 -6.14 -0.97
C GLU A 59 -9.59 -5.15 -1.69
N GLU A 60 -9.08 -4.15 -0.96
CA GLU A 60 -8.12 -3.16 -1.44
C GLU A 60 -6.66 -3.62 -1.34
N LEU A 61 -6.38 -4.73 -0.65
CA LEU A 61 -5.04 -5.33 -0.59
C LEU A 61 -4.71 -5.99 -1.93
N ILE A 62 -3.57 -5.65 -2.52
CA ILE A 62 -3.18 -6.19 -3.84
C ILE A 62 -3.02 -7.71 -3.81
N SER A 63 -2.49 -8.25 -2.70
CA SER A 63 -2.22 -9.68 -2.54
C SER A 63 -3.46 -10.48 -2.18
N TYR A 64 -4.59 -9.83 -1.90
CA TYR A 64 -5.83 -10.56 -1.59
C TYR A 64 -6.27 -11.41 -2.79
N ARG A 65 -6.33 -12.73 -2.59
CA ARG A 65 -6.62 -13.74 -3.62
C ARG A 65 -5.69 -13.70 -4.83
N ARG A 66 -4.47 -13.16 -4.68
CA ARG A 66 -3.46 -13.12 -5.73
C ARG A 66 -2.16 -13.79 -5.24
N ASN A 67 -1.52 -14.54 -6.13
CA ASN A 67 -0.16 -15.02 -5.93
C ASN A 67 0.87 -13.97 -6.39
N ALA A 68 2.17 -14.22 -6.16
CA ALA A 68 3.22 -13.26 -6.49
C ALA A 68 3.30 -12.92 -8.00
N GLU A 69 3.02 -13.87 -8.90
CA GLU A 69 3.01 -13.63 -10.35
C GLU A 69 1.86 -12.68 -10.75
N GLN A 70 0.69 -12.87 -10.14
CA GLN A 70 -0.47 -12.02 -10.33
C GLN A 70 -0.23 -10.61 -9.76
N VAL A 71 0.43 -10.49 -8.61
CA VAL A 71 0.85 -9.19 -8.07
C VAL A 71 1.89 -8.52 -8.98
N ALA A 72 2.87 -9.26 -9.49
CA ALA A 72 3.86 -8.74 -10.44
C ALA A 72 3.19 -8.16 -11.68
N THR A 73 2.22 -8.89 -12.24
CA THR A 73 1.41 -8.44 -13.37
C THR A 73 0.66 -7.15 -13.02
N GLU A 74 0.02 -7.10 -11.86
CA GLU A 74 -0.77 -5.93 -11.41
C GLU A 74 0.11 -4.68 -11.23
N ILE A 75 1.36 -4.80 -10.77
CA ILE A 75 2.27 -3.65 -10.61
C ILE A 75 3.17 -3.39 -11.83
N GLY A 76 3.02 -4.17 -12.92
CA GLY A 76 3.85 -4.02 -14.13
C GLY A 76 5.29 -4.55 -14.02
N ALA A 77 5.60 -5.32 -12.97
CA ALA A 77 6.92 -5.91 -12.76
C ALA A 77 7.09 -7.22 -13.55
N ASP A 78 8.34 -7.56 -13.87
CA ASP A 78 8.72 -8.84 -14.47
C ASP A 78 8.73 -10.00 -13.47
N GLY A 79 8.67 -9.69 -12.18
CA GLY A 79 8.56 -10.66 -11.10
C GLY A 79 8.54 -9.98 -9.73
N VAL A 80 7.85 -10.61 -8.80
CA VAL A 80 7.76 -10.17 -7.39
C VAL A 80 8.21 -11.33 -6.51
N VAL A 81 9.00 -11.02 -5.48
CA VAL A 81 9.30 -11.94 -4.38
C VAL A 81 8.87 -11.30 -3.07
N PHE A 82 8.26 -12.09 -2.20
CA PHE A 82 7.90 -11.70 -0.84
C PHE A 82 8.80 -12.43 0.13
N GLN A 83 9.12 -11.79 1.26
CA GLN A 83 9.78 -12.45 2.37
C GLN A 83 8.89 -13.56 2.94
N ASP A 84 9.47 -14.69 3.32
CA ASP A 84 8.74 -15.75 4.02
C ASP A 84 8.41 -15.32 5.47
N LEU A 85 7.19 -15.61 5.92
CA LEU A 85 6.74 -15.20 7.26
C LEU A 85 7.58 -15.83 8.38
N ASP A 86 7.95 -17.10 8.22
CA ASP A 86 8.77 -17.80 9.21
C ASP A 86 10.18 -17.23 9.27
N ASP A 87 10.77 -16.89 8.12
CA ASP A 87 12.08 -16.22 8.06
C ASP A 87 12.03 -14.83 8.70
N LEU A 88 10.96 -14.05 8.48
CA LEU A 88 10.78 -12.76 9.14
C LEU A 88 10.74 -12.92 10.67
N LYS A 89 9.96 -13.89 11.17
CA LYS A 89 9.90 -14.21 12.60
C LYS A 89 11.27 -14.62 13.14
N GLU A 90 12.00 -15.46 12.41
CA GLU A 90 13.34 -15.92 12.79
C GLU A 90 14.33 -14.75 12.90
N VAL A 91 14.32 -13.81 11.96
CA VAL A 91 15.19 -12.63 11.98
C VAL A 91 14.94 -11.77 13.21
N VAL A 92 13.67 -11.55 13.59
CA VAL A 92 13.35 -10.76 14.78
C VAL A 92 13.70 -11.52 16.08
N LEU A 93 13.45 -12.83 16.13
CA LEU A 93 13.82 -13.67 17.29
C LEU A 93 15.33 -13.72 17.53
N LYS A 94 16.14 -13.67 16.48
CA LYS A 94 17.61 -13.55 16.61
C LYS A 94 18.04 -12.29 17.35
N LEU A 95 17.25 -11.21 17.29
CA LEU A 95 17.52 -9.97 18.02
C LEU A 95 17.09 -10.04 19.48
N ASN A 96 15.97 -10.74 19.77
CA ASN A 96 15.51 -10.99 21.13
C ASN A 96 14.83 -12.36 21.25
N PRO A 97 15.57 -13.40 21.70
CA PRO A 97 15.02 -14.75 21.85
C PRO A 97 13.96 -14.89 22.96
N GLN A 98 13.74 -13.86 23.79
CA GLN A 98 12.72 -13.88 24.86
C GLN A 98 11.30 -13.54 24.35
N ILE A 99 11.15 -13.16 23.08
CA ILE A 99 9.83 -12.92 22.49
C ILE A 99 9.12 -14.27 22.34
N GLU A 100 7.98 -14.43 22.99
CA GLU A 100 7.20 -15.68 22.97
C GLU A 100 6.29 -15.80 21.74
N GLY A 101 5.99 -14.68 21.07
CA GLY A 101 5.14 -14.66 19.90
C GLY A 101 5.04 -13.28 19.25
N PHE A 102 4.49 -13.27 18.05
CA PHE A 102 4.22 -12.05 17.27
C PHE A 102 2.75 -12.01 16.89
N ASP A 103 2.20 -10.81 16.79
CA ASP A 103 1.03 -10.60 15.96
C ASP A 103 1.47 -10.63 14.50
N SER A 104 1.08 -11.69 13.79
CA SER A 104 1.28 -11.85 12.34
C SER A 104 -0.04 -11.89 11.57
N SER A 105 -1.12 -11.42 12.20
CA SER A 105 -2.48 -11.48 11.66
C SER A 105 -2.61 -10.93 10.24
N CYS A 106 -1.91 -9.85 9.91
CA CYS A 106 -1.92 -9.25 8.57
C CYS A 106 -1.42 -10.20 7.46
N PHE A 107 -0.62 -11.20 7.82
CA PHE A 107 0.00 -12.15 6.90
C PHE A 107 -0.71 -13.51 6.92
N ASP A 108 -1.06 -14.03 8.10
CA ASP A 108 -1.59 -15.39 8.27
C ASP A 108 -3.07 -15.48 8.69
N GLY A 109 -3.70 -14.33 8.95
CA GLY A 109 -5.10 -14.24 9.37
C GLY A 109 -5.35 -14.74 10.80
N ARG A 110 -4.32 -14.99 11.59
CA ARG A 110 -4.43 -15.49 12.97
C ARG A 110 -4.35 -14.34 13.96
N TYR A 111 -5.52 -13.83 14.32
CA TYR A 111 -5.67 -12.76 15.31
C TYR A 111 -5.55 -13.31 16.74
N ILE A 112 -4.59 -12.79 17.51
CA ILE A 112 -4.21 -13.32 18.83
C ILE A 112 -5.31 -13.19 19.90
N THR A 113 -6.22 -12.23 19.75
CA THR A 113 -7.32 -12.00 20.70
C THR A 113 -8.44 -13.03 20.62
N GLY A 114 -8.52 -13.79 19.52
CA GLY A 114 -9.50 -14.88 19.35
C GLY A 114 -10.96 -14.45 19.16
N ASP A 115 -11.22 -13.16 19.07
CA ASP A 115 -12.54 -12.53 18.89
C ASP A 115 -12.70 -11.81 17.53
N VAL A 116 -11.70 -11.94 16.66
CA VAL A 116 -11.71 -11.37 15.30
C VAL A 116 -12.13 -12.45 14.32
N ASP A 117 -13.35 -12.33 13.81
CA ASP A 117 -13.92 -13.23 12.81
C ASP A 117 -14.23 -12.49 11.49
N GLU A 118 -14.70 -13.25 10.50
CA GLU A 118 -15.05 -12.70 9.18
C GLU A 118 -16.16 -11.64 9.27
N ALA A 119 -17.11 -11.79 10.19
CA ALA A 119 -18.20 -10.85 10.37
C ALA A 119 -17.68 -9.50 10.90
N TYR A 120 -16.74 -9.53 11.84
CA TYR A 120 -16.06 -8.34 12.33
C TYR A 120 -15.24 -7.66 11.24
N LEU A 121 -14.45 -8.43 10.47
CA LEU A 121 -13.65 -7.87 9.36
C LEU A 121 -14.53 -7.25 8.27
N GLN A 122 -15.67 -7.88 7.96
CA GLN A 122 -16.65 -7.33 7.03
C GLN A 122 -17.24 -6.02 7.55
N HIS A 123 -17.64 -5.97 8.82
CA HIS A 123 -18.15 -4.76 9.44
C HIS A 123 -17.14 -3.61 9.41
N LEU A 124 -15.86 -3.88 9.66
CA LEU A 124 -14.79 -2.89 9.52
C LEU A 124 -14.65 -2.38 8.08
N SER A 125 -14.73 -3.27 7.09
CA SER A 125 -14.66 -2.91 5.66
C SER A 125 -15.81 -1.98 5.26
N GLU A 126 -17.04 -2.31 5.67
CA GLU A 126 -18.24 -1.50 5.43
C GLU A 126 -18.12 -0.10 6.05
N ASN A 127 -17.64 -0.02 7.28
CA ASN A 127 -17.43 1.26 7.97
C ASN A 127 -16.38 2.13 7.26
N LYS A 128 -15.26 1.54 6.80
CA LYS A 128 -14.23 2.29 6.03
C LYS A 128 -14.78 2.81 4.70
N ASN A 129 -15.59 2.00 4.00
CA ASN A 129 -16.24 2.44 2.76
C ASN A 129 -17.24 3.57 3.01
N ALA A 130 -18.04 3.49 4.08
CA ALA A 130 -18.98 4.54 4.45
C ALA A 130 -18.28 5.87 4.81
N LEU A 131 -17.17 5.80 5.56
CA LEU A 131 -16.32 6.95 5.84
C LEU A 131 -15.79 7.57 4.54
N ALA A 132 -15.23 6.76 3.63
CA ALA A 132 -14.74 7.25 2.34
C ALA A 132 -15.85 7.93 1.50
N THR A 133 -17.07 7.39 1.54
CA THR A 133 -18.23 7.94 0.81
C THR A 133 -18.76 9.24 1.44
N SER A 134 -18.53 9.44 2.75
CA SER A 134 -18.94 10.65 3.46
C SER A 134 -18.06 11.87 3.15
N PHE A 135 -16.91 11.66 2.48
CA PHE A 135 -15.95 12.70 2.14
C PHE A 135 -16.02 13.17 0.68
N VAL A 136 -17.20 13.44 0.06
CA VAL A 136 -17.25 14.30 -1.15
C VAL A 136 -18.59 15.05 -1.29
N VAL A 137 -18.57 16.38 -1.11
CA VAL A 137 -18.81 17.39 -2.18
C VAL A 137 -18.04 18.68 -1.82
N PRO A 138 -16.96 19.05 -2.52
CA PRO A 138 -16.46 20.42 -2.49
C PRO A 138 -17.55 21.33 -3.06
N SER A 139 -18.06 22.27 -2.26
CA SER A 139 -18.91 23.33 -2.82
C SER A 139 -18.08 24.15 -3.79
N LEU A 140 -18.59 24.37 -5.00
CA LEU A 140 -18.05 25.38 -5.91
C LEU A 140 -18.06 26.73 -5.17
N ILE A 141 -16.89 27.22 -4.77
CA ILE A 141 -16.73 28.61 -4.38
C ILE A 141 -16.56 29.39 -5.68
N GLU A 142 -17.59 30.14 -6.08
CA GLU A 142 -17.46 31.13 -7.16
C GLU A 142 -16.53 32.25 -6.66
N HIS A 143 -15.27 32.23 -7.09
CA HIS A 143 -14.39 33.38 -6.99
C HIS A 143 -14.64 34.31 -8.18
N SER A 144 -15.70 35.11 -8.13
CA SER A 144 -15.78 36.32 -8.95
C SER A 144 -15.07 37.46 -8.23
N VAL A 145 -13.79 37.66 -8.53
CA VAL A 145 -13.08 38.90 -8.19
C VAL A 145 -13.21 39.83 -9.39
N SER A 146 -14.05 40.85 -9.27
CA SER A 146 -14.09 41.98 -10.20
C SER A 146 -13.03 42.99 -9.76
N VAL A 147 -12.01 43.18 -10.59
CA VAL A 147 -11.05 44.28 -10.44
C VAL A 147 -11.76 45.55 -10.92
N GLN A 148 -11.98 46.50 -10.02
CA GLN A 148 -12.35 47.87 -10.37
C GLN A 148 -11.05 48.62 -10.66
N GLU A 149 -10.83 48.97 -11.92
CA GLU A 149 -9.88 50.02 -12.29
C GLU A 149 -10.60 51.35 -12.06
N ASP A 150 -10.34 51.99 -10.92
CA ASP A 150 -10.70 53.39 -10.73
C ASP A 150 -9.48 54.23 -11.12
N GLU A 151 -9.68 55.01 -12.18
CA GLU A 151 -8.76 56.00 -12.72
C GLU A 151 -8.54 57.12 -11.69
N ASP A 152 -7.28 57.38 -11.33
CA ASP A 152 -6.90 58.58 -10.58
C ASP A 152 -7.15 59.81 -11.49
N GLU A 153 -8.22 60.56 -11.20
CA GLU A 153 -8.47 61.88 -11.77
C GLU A 153 -7.46 62.91 -11.23
N GLU A 154 -6.95 63.72 -12.15
CA GLU A 154 -6.11 64.90 -11.94
C GLU A 154 -6.82 65.96 -11.07
N GLU A 155 -6.14 66.48 -10.04
CA GLU A 155 -6.03 67.92 -9.71
C GLU A 155 -4.85 68.21 -8.78
#